data_AF-A0A7K0A589-F1
#
_entry.id   AF-A0A7K0A589-F1
#
_cell.length_a   1.000
_cell.length_b   1.000
_cell.length_c   1.000
_cell.angle_alpha   90.00
_cell.angle_beta   90.00
_cell.angle_gamma   90.00
#
_symmetry.space_group_name_H-M   'P 1'
#
loop_
_entity.id
_entity.type
_entity.pdbx_description
1 polymer ?
#
loop_
_entity_poly.entity_id
_entity_poly.type
_entity_poly.pdbx_seq_one_letter_code
_entity_poly.pdbx_strand_id
1 'polypeptide(L)'
;MTQTCQCGRPVADGYVCSRCTNDAKRHLDRIPDLATELDRAVTRQTGFGPQFRDFITGTNGQPLPIDWDVSIIAGALRHTLTSWTLLVIHETEHLQPADEQPATLAPWLRGHIDWFRGQRYGGEFFDELGAITDRCQRAIDAPPNRATITVGPCPQLAETGYCPGWVRAIIPEQQPAYMACIECDTRWETWQWRRAGKRILDRKLEA
;
A
#
# COMPACT_ATOMS: atom_id res chain seq x y z
N MET A 1 -11.02 -20.35 33.93
CA MET A 1 -11.83 -19.22 33.43
C MET A 1 -11.44 -19.03 31.97
N THR A 2 -12.36 -19.22 31.03
CA THR A 2 -12.08 -19.04 29.59
C THR A 2 -12.25 -17.57 29.25
N GLN A 3 -11.20 -16.93 28.77
CA GLN A 3 -11.27 -15.56 28.27
C GLN A 3 -11.54 -15.58 26.75
N THR A 4 -12.09 -14.50 26.22
CA THR A 4 -12.29 -14.34 24.78
C THR A 4 -11.22 -13.42 24.20
N CYS A 5 -10.56 -13.87 23.13
CA CYS A 5 -9.66 -13.08 22.31
C CYS A 5 -10.44 -11.97 21.58
N GLN A 6 -9.79 -10.87 21.18
CA GLN A 6 -10.44 -9.82 20.36
C GLN A 6 -11.09 -10.35 19.06
N CYS A 7 -10.55 -11.42 18.47
CA CYS A 7 -11.17 -12.07 17.29
C CYS A 7 -12.41 -12.92 17.61
N GLY A 8 -12.90 -12.92 18.86
CA GLY A 8 -14.08 -13.66 19.31
C GLY A 8 -13.85 -15.12 19.68
N ARG A 9 -12.60 -15.62 19.58
CA ARG A 9 -12.28 -17.03 19.91
C ARG A 9 -11.99 -17.21 21.40
N PRO A 10 -12.38 -18.36 21.99
CA PRO A 10 -12.02 -18.68 23.38
C PRO A 10 -10.50 -18.94 23.50
N VAL A 11 -9.93 -18.51 24.63
CA VAL A 11 -8.52 -18.70 25.00
C VAL A 11 -8.47 -19.37 26.37
N ALA A 12 -7.66 -20.42 26.49
CA ALA A 12 -7.55 -21.22 27.70
C ALA A 12 -6.36 -20.81 28.60
N ASP A 13 -5.33 -20.21 28.00
CA ASP A 13 -3.97 -20.12 28.53
C ASP A 13 -3.34 -18.72 28.30
N GLY A 14 -4.14 -17.69 28.04
CA GLY A 14 -3.66 -16.33 27.83
C GLY A 14 -4.75 -15.35 27.38
N TYR A 15 -4.33 -14.20 26.87
CA TYR A 15 -5.23 -13.15 26.38
C TYR A 15 -5.51 -13.24 24.87
N VAL A 16 -4.63 -13.93 24.13
CA VAL A 16 -4.74 -14.05 22.67
C VAL A 16 -4.76 -15.51 22.21
N CYS A 17 -5.59 -15.81 21.21
CA CYS A 17 -5.68 -17.17 20.66
C CYS A 17 -4.51 -17.51 19.73
N SER A 18 -4.24 -18.80 19.57
CA SER A 18 -3.16 -19.33 18.71
C SER A 18 -3.24 -18.88 17.25
N ARG A 19 -4.46 -18.61 16.73
CA ARG A 19 -4.63 -18.10 15.36
C ARG A 19 -4.06 -16.68 15.23
N CYS A 20 -4.48 -15.76 16.08
CA CYS A 20 -3.98 -14.38 16.08
C CYS A 20 -2.48 -14.33 16.36
N THR A 21 -1.97 -15.21 17.25
CA THR A 21 -0.51 -15.38 17.43
C THR A 21 0.18 -15.79 16.13
N ASN A 22 -0.38 -16.74 15.37
CA ASN A 22 0.20 -17.18 14.10
C ASN A 22 0.08 -16.11 13.00
N ASP A 23 -1.00 -15.34 12.98
CA ASP A 23 -1.16 -14.18 12.09
C ASP A 23 -0.07 -13.14 12.39
N ALA A 24 0.11 -12.76 13.67
CA ALA A 24 1.16 -11.84 14.09
C ALA A 24 2.58 -12.35 13.77
N LYS A 25 2.85 -13.65 13.93
CA LYS A 25 4.10 -14.28 13.50
C LYS A 25 4.36 -14.03 12.01
N ARG A 26 3.35 -14.29 11.16
CA ARG A 26 3.45 -14.03 9.71
C ARG A 26 3.68 -12.56 9.38
N HIS A 27 3.04 -11.63 10.10
CA HIS A 27 3.26 -10.21 9.89
C HIS A 27 4.70 -9.81 10.24
N LEU A 28 5.25 -10.26 11.37
CA LEU A 28 6.65 -10.03 11.75
C LEU A 28 7.63 -10.65 10.74
N ASP A 29 7.36 -11.87 10.28
CA ASP A 29 8.23 -12.56 9.32
C ASP A 29 8.28 -11.82 7.96
N ARG A 30 7.26 -11.02 7.60
CA ARG A 30 7.21 -10.23 6.36
C ARG A 30 7.85 -8.86 6.45
N ILE A 31 8.01 -8.30 7.66
CA ILE A 31 8.46 -6.92 7.84
C ILE A 31 9.83 -6.63 7.22
N PRO A 32 10.85 -7.50 7.30
CA PRO A 32 12.16 -7.21 6.69
C PRO A 32 12.06 -6.96 5.17
N ASP A 33 11.26 -7.76 4.47
CA ASP A 33 11.03 -7.60 3.03
C ASP A 33 10.21 -6.32 2.75
N LEU A 34 9.15 -6.08 3.53
CA LEU A 34 8.35 -4.86 3.43
C LEU A 34 9.19 -3.59 3.64
N ALA A 35 10.11 -3.60 4.61
CA ALA A 35 10.99 -2.47 4.88
C ALA A 35 11.93 -2.19 3.69
N THR A 36 12.44 -3.25 3.06
CA THR A 36 13.28 -3.14 1.85
C THR A 36 12.49 -2.56 0.68
N GLU A 37 11.28 -3.04 0.43
CA GLU A 37 10.43 -2.53 -0.66
C GLU A 37 9.92 -1.11 -0.38
N LEU A 38 9.62 -0.77 0.87
CA LEU A 38 9.28 0.60 1.26
C LEU A 38 10.43 1.57 0.98
N ASP A 39 11.68 1.22 1.30
CA ASP A 39 12.84 2.07 1.02
C ASP A 39 13.01 2.35 -0.50
N ARG A 40 12.79 1.32 -1.32
CA ARG A 40 12.75 1.46 -2.79
C ARG A 40 11.60 2.35 -3.27
N ALA A 41 10.44 2.24 -2.65
CA ALA A 41 9.27 3.05 -2.97
C ALA A 41 9.46 4.52 -2.55
N VAL A 42 10.03 4.78 -1.36
CA VAL A 42 10.38 6.13 -0.89
C VAL A 42 11.33 6.83 -1.86
N THR A 43 12.34 6.10 -2.35
CA THR A 43 13.35 6.62 -3.29
C THR A 43 12.91 6.57 -4.77
N ARG A 44 11.66 6.17 -5.05
CA ARG A 44 11.08 5.99 -6.39
C ARG A 44 11.93 5.15 -7.35
N GLN A 45 12.73 4.24 -6.82
CA GLN A 45 13.61 3.37 -7.63
C GLN A 45 12.83 2.29 -8.41
N THR A 46 11.54 2.10 -8.12
CA THR A 46 10.67 1.09 -8.75
C THR A 46 10.04 1.52 -10.09
N GLY A 47 10.47 2.64 -10.67
CA GLY A 47 10.00 3.13 -11.96
C GLY A 47 10.52 2.32 -13.16
N PHE A 48 9.97 1.14 -13.45
CA PHE A 48 10.12 0.49 -14.75
C PHE A 48 9.12 1.07 -15.76
N GLY A 49 9.52 2.14 -16.45
CA GLY A 49 8.78 2.71 -17.58
C GLY A 49 9.52 3.91 -18.18
N PRO A 50 9.46 4.14 -19.51
CA PRO A 50 10.12 5.27 -20.13
C PRO A 50 9.57 6.56 -19.52
N GLN A 51 10.48 7.44 -19.12
CA GLN A 51 10.27 8.74 -18.50
C GLN A 51 9.08 9.50 -19.13
N PHE A 52 7.89 9.38 -18.54
CA PHE A 52 6.75 10.19 -18.91
C PHE A 52 6.58 11.28 -17.87
N ARG A 53 6.88 12.50 -18.30
CA ARG A 53 6.61 13.75 -17.59
C ARG A 53 5.12 13.78 -17.20
N ASP A 54 4.84 13.59 -15.93
CA ASP A 54 3.57 13.96 -15.33
C ASP A 54 3.42 15.49 -15.43
N PHE A 55 2.82 15.95 -16.52
CA PHE A 55 2.27 17.30 -16.58
C PHE A 55 0.88 17.26 -15.93
N ILE A 56 0.82 17.62 -14.66
CA ILE A 56 -0.35 18.30 -14.10
C ILE A 56 -0.32 19.70 -14.73
N THR A 57 -1.32 20.02 -15.55
CA THR A 57 -1.54 21.37 -16.06
C THR A 57 -1.76 22.31 -14.87
N GLY A 58 -0.70 23.04 -14.47
CA GLY A 58 -0.80 24.11 -13.47
C GLY A 58 0.40 24.31 -12.53
N THR A 59 1.32 23.35 -12.38
CA THR A 59 2.47 23.51 -11.47
C THR A 59 3.78 23.05 -12.11
N ASN A 60 4.62 24.02 -12.48
CA ASN A 60 5.99 23.82 -12.98
C ASN A 60 6.98 23.43 -11.86
N GLY A 61 6.66 22.42 -11.06
CA GLY A 61 7.57 21.86 -10.07
C GLY A 61 8.05 20.50 -10.53
N GLN A 62 9.37 20.28 -10.58
CA GLN A 62 9.87 18.90 -10.66
C GLN A 62 9.36 18.13 -9.43
N PRO A 63 8.75 16.94 -9.60
CA PRO A 63 8.29 16.18 -8.46
C PRO A 63 9.51 15.82 -7.60
N LEU A 64 9.40 16.01 -6.28
CA LEU A 64 10.48 15.76 -5.33
C LEU A 64 11.00 14.32 -5.48
N PRO A 65 12.30 14.07 -5.25
CA PRO A 65 12.91 12.73 -5.38
C PRO A 65 12.42 11.72 -4.33
N ILE A 66 11.54 12.14 -3.42
CA ILE A 66 11.00 11.34 -2.32
C ILE A 66 9.48 11.29 -2.42
N ASP A 67 8.93 10.10 -2.23
CA ASP A 67 7.50 9.93 -1.99
C ASP A 67 7.19 10.18 -0.50
N TRP A 68 6.58 11.33 -0.20
CA TRP A 68 6.27 11.75 1.17
C TRP A 68 5.27 10.83 1.86
N ASP A 69 4.28 10.31 1.15
CA ASP A 69 3.23 9.48 1.72
C ASP A 69 3.81 8.12 2.13
N VAL A 70 4.65 7.54 1.27
CA VAL A 70 5.38 6.30 1.59
C VAL A 70 6.36 6.52 2.76
N SER A 71 7.03 7.67 2.82
CA SER A 71 7.95 8.01 3.92
C SER A 71 7.24 8.07 5.28
N ILE A 72 6.03 8.65 5.33
CA ILE A 72 5.19 8.65 6.54
C ILE A 72 4.86 7.23 6.98
N ILE A 73 4.54 6.33 6.03
CA ILE A 73 4.20 4.93 6.31
C ILE A 73 5.44 4.17 6.83
N ALA A 74 6.61 4.39 6.23
CA ALA A 74 7.87 3.81 6.70
C ALA A 74 8.21 4.30 8.12
N GLY A 75 7.99 5.59 8.40
CA GLY A 75 8.12 6.15 9.75
C GLY A 75 7.17 5.52 10.76
N ALA A 76 5.91 5.31 10.39
CA ALA A 76 4.92 4.65 11.23
C ALA A 76 5.29 3.19 11.54
N LEU A 77 5.77 2.44 10.53
CA LEU A 77 6.26 1.06 10.73
C LEU A 77 7.38 1.02 11.78
N ARG A 78 8.40 1.86 11.63
CA ARG A 78 9.51 1.93 12.60
C ARG A 78 8.99 2.31 13.98
N HIS A 79 8.15 3.34 14.07
CA HIS A 79 7.61 3.80 15.35
C HIS A 79 6.82 2.70 16.08
N THR A 80 5.94 1.97 15.39
CA THR A 80 5.19 0.85 15.98
C THR A 80 6.15 -0.21 16.54
N LEU A 81 7.16 -0.64 15.76
CA LEU A 81 8.11 -1.66 16.22
C LEU A 81 8.95 -1.18 17.41
N THR A 82 9.45 0.06 17.38
CA THR A 82 10.24 0.63 18.47
C THR A 82 9.40 0.72 19.75
N SER A 83 8.16 1.22 19.67
CA SER A 83 7.29 1.36 20.84
C SER A 83 7.02 0.01 21.52
N TRP A 84 6.70 -1.03 20.76
CA TRP A 84 6.48 -2.37 21.31
C TRP A 84 7.77 -3.02 21.83
N THR A 85 8.90 -2.78 21.19
CA THR A 85 10.21 -3.25 21.68
C THR A 85 10.56 -2.62 23.02
N LEU A 86 10.39 -1.30 23.14
CA LEU A 86 10.63 -0.57 24.39
C LEU A 86 9.71 -1.05 25.52
N LEU A 87 8.46 -1.41 25.21
CA LEU A 87 7.56 -1.99 26.21
C LEU A 87 8.08 -3.32 26.75
N VAL A 88 8.52 -4.22 25.86
CA VAL A 88 9.13 -5.50 26.28
C VAL A 88 10.36 -5.25 27.13
N ILE A 89 11.27 -4.35 26.73
CA ILE A 89 12.49 -4.01 27.48
C ILE A 89 12.15 -3.39 28.85
N HIS A 90 11.08 -2.60 28.94
CA HIS A 90 10.69 -1.96 30.19
C HIS A 90 10.04 -2.96 31.16
N GLU A 91 9.25 -3.91 30.65
CA GLU A 91 8.55 -4.89 31.48
C GLU A 91 9.34 -6.18 31.72
N THR A 92 10.49 -6.34 31.04
CA THR A 92 11.32 -7.55 31.14
C THR A 92 12.80 -7.20 31.15
N GLU A 93 13.64 -8.00 31.80
CA GLU A 93 15.10 -7.78 31.84
C GLU A 93 15.83 -8.30 30.58
N HIS A 94 15.17 -8.30 29.42
CA HIS A 94 15.77 -8.79 28.17
C HIS A 94 16.77 -7.79 27.58
N LEU A 95 17.73 -8.34 26.83
CA LEU A 95 18.71 -7.54 26.11
C LEU A 95 18.04 -6.73 24.99
N GLN A 96 18.50 -5.50 24.83
CA GLN A 96 18.07 -4.63 23.74
C GLN A 96 18.48 -5.21 22.38
N PRO A 97 17.68 -4.99 21.32
CA PRO A 97 18.09 -5.31 19.96
C PRO A 97 19.33 -4.50 19.54
N ALA A 98 20.03 -4.97 18.51
CA ALA A 98 21.29 -4.37 18.08
C ALA A 98 21.12 -2.95 17.49
N ASP A 99 19.97 -2.67 16.87
CA ASP A 99 19.61 -1.37 16.33
C ASP A 99 18.07 -1.20 16.27
N GLU A 100 17.63 -0.01 15.86
CA GLU A 100 16.21 0.36 15.75
C GLU A 100 15.64 0.14 14.33
N GLN A 101 16.31 -0.65 13.48
CA GLN A 101 15.82 -0.90 12.13
C GLN A 101 14.71 -1.95 12.13
N PRO A 102 13.66 -1.80 11.30
CA PRO A 102 12.59 -2.80 11.21
C PRO A 102 13.08 -4.24 10.96
N ALA A 103 14.16 -4.39 10.17
CA ALA A 103 14.78 -5.68 9.89
C ALA A 103 15.38 -6.37 11.13
N THR A 104 15.74 -5.60 12.16
CA THR A 104 16.30 -6.08 13.43
C THR A 104 15.19 -6.23 14.48
N LEU A 105 14.30 -5.24 14.57
CA LEU A 105 13.21 -5.22 15.56
C LEU A 105 12.20 -6.34 15.32
N ALA A 106 11.84 -6.64 14.07
CA ALA A 106 10.81 -7.63 13.79
C ALA A 106 11.22 -9.07 14.19
N PRO A 107 12.41 -9.60 13.84
CA PRO A 107 12.87 -10.89 14.36
C PRO A 107 13.02 -10.92 15.88
N TRP A 108 13.42 -9.80 16.50
CA TRP A 108 13.52 -9.71 17.95
C TRP A 108 12.14 -9.81 18.62
N LEU A 109 11.15 -9.05 18.15
CA LEU A 109 9.76 -9.12 18.63
C LEU A 109 9.13 -10.49 18.35
N ARG A 110 9.51 -11.13 17.25
CA ARG A 110 9.07 -12.48 16.87
C ARG A 110 9.51 -13.54 17.88
N GLY A 111 10.63 -13.33 18.58
CA GLY A 111 11.09 -14.14 19.71
C GLY A 111 10.27 -13.95 20.98
N HIS A 112 9.58 -12.81 21.13
CA HIS A 112 8.78 -12.44 22.32
C HIS A 112 7.27 -12.59 22.12
N ILE A 113 6.84 -13.20 21.01
CA ILE A 113 5.42 -13.31 20.65
C ILE A 113 4.58 -14.11 21.66
N ASP A 114 5.17 -15.12 22.30
CA ASP A 114 4.49 -15.90 23.33
C ASP A 114 4.39 -15.12 24.64
N TRP A 115 5.34 -14.20 24.92
CA TRP A 115 5.21 -13.24 26.02
C TRP A 115 4.03 -12.30 25.79
N PHE A 116 3.88 -11.72 24.58
CA PHE A 116 2.74 -10.86 24.23
C PHE A 116 1.39 -11.58 24.39
N ARG A 117 1.31 -12.87 24.06
CA ARG A 117 0.09 -13.68 24.25
C ARG A 117 -0.36 -13.73 25.72
N GLY A 118 0.59 -13.64 26.65
CA GLY A 118 0.35 -13.60 28.08
C GLY A 118 -0.03 -12.21 28.62
N GLN A 119 0.06 -11.15 27.81
CA GLN A 119 -0.21 -9.78 28.23
C GLN A 119 -1.64 -9.33 27.93
N ARG A 120 -2.20 -8.51 28.83
CA ARG A 120 -3.56 -7.93 28.65
C ARG A 120 -3.70 -7.06 27.40
N TYR A 121 -2.61 -6.47 26.95
CA TYR A 121 -2.52 -5.63 25.75
C TYR A 121 -2.00 -6.39 24.52
N GLY A 122 -1.80 -7.71 24.60
CA GLY A 122 -1.29 -8.50 23.49
C GLY A 122 -2.18 -8.47 22.24
N GLY A 123 -3.48 -8.25 22.45
CA GLY A 123 -4.43 -8.05 21.35
C GLY A 123 -4.15 -6.75 20.57
N GLU A 124 -3.94 -5.64 21.28
CA GLU A 124 -3.60 -4.34 20.69
C GLU A 124 -2.31 -4.41 19.87
N PHE A 125 -1.28 -5.07 20.40
CA PHE A 125 -0.04 -5.34 19.65
C PHE A 125 -0.30 -6.08 18.33
N PHE A 126 -1.13 -7.13 18.35
CA PHE A 126 -1.41 -7.91 17.14
C PHE A 126 -2.27 -7.15 16.13
N ASP A 127 -3.24 -6.37 16.58
CA ASP A 127 -4.08 -5.53 15.72
C ASP A 127 -3.26 -4.41 15.06
N GLU A 128 -2.42 -3.71 15.82
CA GLU A 128 -1.55 -2.67 15.29
C GLU A 128 -0.56 -3.23 14.27
N LEU A 129 0.03 -4.40 14.57
CA LEU A 129 0.95 -5.09 13.68
C LEU A 129 0.29 -5.50 12.35
N GLY A 130 -0.93 -6.03 12.40
CA GLY A 130 -1.72 -6.32 11.21
C GLY A 130 -2.02 -5.05 10.41
N ALA A 131 -2.53 -4.02 11.08
CA ALA A 131 -2.89 -2.75 10.46
C ALA A 131 -1.69 -2.06 9.77
N ILE A 132 -0.52 -2.03 10.43
CA ILE A 132 0.66 -1.37 9.86
C ILE A 132 1.23 -2.16 8.68
N THR A 133 1.29 -3.48 8.75
CA THR A 133 1.78 -4.29 7.62
C THR A 133 0.85 -4.25 6.42
N ASP A 134 -0.47 -4.21 6.61
CA ASP A 134 -1.43 -4.01 5.52
C ASP A 134 -1.31 -2.60 4.90
N ARG A 135 -0.97 -1.59 5.71
CA ARG A 135 -0.70 -0.23 5.21
C ARG A 135 0.61 -0.19 4.41
N CYS A 136 1.66 -0.86 4.87
CA CYS A 136 2.92 -1.00 4.15
C CYS A 136 2.72 -1.72 2.81
N GLN A 137 2.02 -2.85 2.80
CA GLN A 137 1.74 -3.60 1.58
C GLN A 137 0.97 -2.76 0.57
N ARG A 138 -0.06 -2.03 1.01
CA ARG A 138 -0.79 -1.10 0.13
C ARG A 138 0.09 0.00 -0.42
N ALA A 139 1.00 0.55 0.37
CA ALA A 139 1.92 1.58 -0.09
C ALA A 139 2.92 1.07 -1.15
N ILE A 140 3.35 -0.19 -1.02
CA ILE A 140 4.26 -0.84 -1.98
C ILE A 140 3.50 -1.23 -3.26
N ASP A 141 2.35 -1.87 -3.12
CA ASP A 141 1.59 -2.43 -4.24
C ASP A 141 0.80 -1.38 -5.01
N ALA A 142 0.52 -0.22 -4.40
CA ALA A 142 -0.07 0.91 -5.09
C ALA A 142 0.98 1.50 -6.05
N PRO A 143 0.81 1.40 -7.38
CA PRO A 143 1.73 2.05 -8.29
C PRO A 143 1.60 3.57 -8.09
N PRO A 144 2.70 4.32 -8.00
CA PRO A 144 2.70 5.74 -7.64
C PRO A 144 1.80 6.63 -8.53
N ASN A 145 1.38 6.15 -9.71
CA ASN A 145 0.62 6.93 -10.71
C ASN A 145 -0.74 6.32 -11.14
N ARG A 146 -1.28 5.27 -10.48
CA ARG A 146 -2.44 4.51 -11.00
C ARG A 146 -3.83 4.88 -10.50
N ALA A 147 -4.05 6.12 -10.07
CA ALA A 147 -5.39 6.69 -10.30
C ALA A 147 -5.69 6.81 -11.81
N THR A 148 -4.69 6.68 -12.70
CA THR A 148 -4.84 6.83 -14.16
C THR A 148 -3.97 5.86 -14.97
N ILE A 149 -4.53 5.16 -15.96
CA ILE A 149 -3.83 4.31 -16.94
C ILE A 149 -4.12 4.84 -18.34
N THR A 150 -3.09 5.12 -19.16
CA THR A 150 -3.31 5.52 -20.56
C THR A 150 -3.79 4.34 -21.40
N VAL A 151 -4.95 4.49 -22.05
CA VAL A 151 -5.61 3.43 -22.83
C VAL A 151 -5.26 3.54 -24.32
N GLY A 152 -5.29 4.75 -24.88
CA GLY A 152 -5.03 4.99 -26.29
C GLY A 152 -5.62 6.32 -26.80
N PRO A 153 -5.56 6.59 -28.10
CA PRO A 153 -6.08 7.83 -28.68
C PRO A 153 -7.62 7.87 -28.63
N CYS A 154 -8.20 9.06 -28.49
CA CYS A 154 -9.65 9.25 -28.34
C CYS A 154 -10.45 8.81 -29.57
N PRO A 155 -11.47 7.94 -29.45
CA PRO A 155 -12.22 7.49 -30.63
C PRO A 155 -13.27 8.50 -31.12
N GLN A 156 -13.34 9.69 -30.52
CA GLN A 156 -14.38 10.68 -30.81
C GLN A 156 -14.03 11.50 -32.06
N LEU A 157 -15.01 11.69 -32.93
CA LEU A 157 -14.90 12.57 -34.10
C LEU A 157 -15.26 14.00 -33.69
N ALA A 158 -14.41 14.94 -34.07
CA ALA A 158 -14.60 16.38 -34.04
C ALA A 158 -14.81 16.90 -35.48
N GLU A 159 -15.09 18.19 -35.65
CA GLU A 159 -15.37 18.81 -36.95
C GLU A 159 -14.21 18.66 -37.96
N THR A 160 -12.97 18.62 -37.46
CA THR A 160 -11.75 18.56 -38.28
C THR A 160 -11.13 17.16 -38.35
N GLY A 161 -11.83 16.12 -37.87
CA GLY A 161 -11.35 14.74 -37.83
C GLY A 161 -11.38 14.14 -36.43
N TYR A 162 -10.58 13.12 -36.15
CA TYR A 162 -10.53 12.53 -34.81
C TYR A 162 -9.99 13.52 -33.76
N CYS A 163 -10.56 13.48 -32.55
CA CYS A 163 -10.08 14.23 -31.40
C CYS A 163 -8.58 13.94 -31.16
N PRO A 164 -7.72 14.96 -31.01
CA PRO A 164 -6.28 14.74 -30.80
C PRO A 164 -5.94 14.20 -29.40
N GLY A 165 -6.93 14.15 -28.50
CA GLY A 165 -6.75 13.72 -27.11
C GLY A 165 -6.48 12.23 -26.93
N TRP A 166 -6.07 11.91 -25.71
CA TRP A 166 -5.81 10.55 -25.23
C TRP A 166 -6.82 10.15 -24.16
N VAL A 167 -7.22 8.88 -24.19
CA VAL A 167 -8.10 8.26 -23.19
C VAL A 167 -7.25 7.73 -22.05
N ARG A 168 -7.64 8.08 -20.82
CA ARG A 168 -7.09 7.52 -19.58
C ARG A 168 -8.20 6.79 -18.82
N ALA A 169 -7.89 5.60 -18.30
CA ALA A 169 -8.73 4.88 -17.35
C ALA A 169 -8.39 5.34 -15.94
N ILE A 170 -9.37 5.92 -15.26
CA ILE A 170 -9.28 6.45 -13.92
C ILE A 170 -9.84 5.41 -12.93
N ILE A 171 -9.05 5.04 -11.93
CA ILE A 171 -9.38 3.99 -10.94
C ILE A 171 -9.32 4.61 -9.53
N PRO A 172 -10.41 5.27 -9.08
CA PRO A 172 -10.48 5.88 -7.76
C PRO A 172 -10.81 4.85 -6.66
N GLU A 173 -10.39 5.11 -5.42
CA GLU A 173 -10.58 4.19 -4.27
C GLU A 173 -12.05 4.00 -3.86
N GLN A 174 -12.86 5.07 -3.92
CA GLN A 174 -14.22 5.09 -3.39
C GLN A 174 -15.33 5.18 -4.45
N GLN A 175 -14.97 5.17 -5.74
CA GLN A 175 -15.92 5.34 -6.84
C GLN A 175 -15.67 4.31 -7.94
N PRO A 176 -16.67 4.02 -8.80
CA PRO A 176 -16.46 3.16 -9.95
C PRO A 176 -15.37 3.70 -10.89
N ALA A 177 -14.56 2.79 -11.44
CA ALA A 177 -13.56 3.14 -12.44
C ALA A 177 -14.23 3.62 -13.74
N TYR A 178 -13.69 4.68 -14.34
CA TYR A 178 -14.19 5.25 -15.59
C TYR A 178 -13.03 5.54 -16.54
N MET A 179 -13.29 5.72 -17.84
CA MET A 179 -12.33 6.27 -18.77
C MET A 179 -12.74 7.70 -19.13
N ALA A 180 -11.77 8.58 -19.38
CA ALA A 180 -12.03 9.92 -19.89
C ALA A 180 -10.99 10.32 -20.93
N CYS A 181 -11.42 11.04 -21.96
CA CYS A 181 -10.50 11.74 -22.85
C CYS A 181 -10.00 13.01 -22.16
N ILE A 182 -8.70 13.29 -22.25
CA ILE A 182 -8.09 14.49 -21.65
C ILE A 182 -8.40 15.80 -22.41
N GLU A 183 -8.95 15.71 -23.62
CA GLU A 183 -9.14 16.87 -24.50
C GLU A 183 -10.63 17.22 -24.69
N CYS A 184 -11.45 16.23 -25.02
CA CYS A 184 -12.87 16.44 -25.31
C CYS A 184 -13.80 16.04 -24.16
N ASP A 185 -13.24 15.73 -22.99
CA ASP A 185 -13.93 15.33 -21.75
C ASP A 185 -14.96 14.20 -21.88
N THR A 186 -14.94 13.48 -23.02
CA THR A 186 -15.83 12.35 -23.22
C THR A 186 -15.49 11.27 -22.21
N ARG A 187 -16.49 10.87 -21.42
CA ARG A 187 -16.38 9.92 -20.34
C ARG A 187 -17.07 8.60 -20.69
N TRP A 188 -16.46 7.50 -20.27
CA TRP A 188 -16.97 6.14 -20.42
C TRP A 188 -17.00 5.42 -19.07
N GLU A 189 -18.18 5.03 -18.64
CA GLU A 189 -18.37 4.18 -17.47
C GLU A 189 -17.87 2.75 -17.75
N THR A 190 -17.58 1.96 -16.71
CA THR A 190 -16.93 0.64 -16.84
C THR A 190 -17.62 -0.29 -17.85
N TRP A 191 -18.95 -0.26 -17.90
CA TRP A 191 -19.75 -1.09 -18.83
C TRP A 191 -19.58 -0.69 -20.31
N GLN A 192 -19.13 0.53 -20.59
CA GLN A 192 -18.87 1.04 -21.94
C GLN A 192 -17.47 0.70 -22.45
N TRP A 193 -16.57 0.22 -21.58
CA TRP A 193 -15.15 0.05 -21.89
C TRP A 193 -14.89 -0.87 -23.06
N ARG A 194 -15.64 -1.98 -23.18
CA ARG A 194 -15.51 -2.89 -24.33
C ARG A 194 -15.82 -2.20 -25.65
N ARG A 195 -16.84 -1.34 -25.69
CA ARG A 195 -17.26 -0.62 -26.90
C ARG A 195 -16.29 0.52 -27.22
N ALA A 196 -15.90 1.30 -26.21
CA ALA A 196 -14.92 2.36 -26.38
C ALA A 196 -13.55 1.80 -26.79
N GLY A 197 -13.09 0.73 -26.14
CA GLY A 197 -11.85 0.03 -26.45
C GLY A 197 -11.80 -0.49 -27.89
N LYS A 198 -12.91 -1.06 -28.39
CA LYS A 198 -13.01 -1.45 -29.81
C LYS A 198 -12.78 -0.25 -30.73
N ARG A 199 -13.45 0.88 -30.49
CA ARG A 199 -13.28 2.09 -31.31
C ARG A 199 -11.85 2.68 -31.23
N ILE A 200 -11.20 2.58 -30.07
CA ILE A 200 -9.81 3.00 -29.88
C ILE A 200 -8.86 2.13 -30.70
N LEU A 201 -9.10 0.81 -30.72
CA LEU A 201 -8.32 -0.13 -31.52
C LEU A 201 -8.54 0.08 -33.02
N ASP A 202 -9.80 0.25 -33.44
CA ASP A 202 -10.14 0.52 -34.84
C ASP A 202 -9.42 1.79 -35.34
N ARG A 203 -9.43 2.88 -34.56
CA ARG A 203 -8.66 4.10 -34.87
C ARG A 203 -7.16 3.86 -34.98
N LYS A 204 -6.58 3.02 -34.12
CA LYS A 204 -5.14 2.69 -34.16
C LYS A 204 -4.74 1.91 -35.41
N LEU A 205 -5.68 1.20 -36.05
CA LEU A 205 -5.44 0.44 -37.27
C LEU A 205 -5.65 1.29 -38.54
N GLU A 206 -6.40 2.40 -38.44
CA GLU A 206 -6.64 3.36 -39.52
C GLU A 206 -5.55 4.46 -39.64
N ALA A 207 -4.67 4.58 -38.65
CA ALA A 207 -3.59 5.57 -38.56
C ALA A 207 -2.23 4.98 -38.95
#